data_AF-A0A7C4J239-F1
#
_entry.id   AF-A0A7C4J239-F1
#
_cell.length_a   1.000
_cell.length_b   1.000
_cell.length_c   1.000
_cell.angle_alpha   90.00
_cell.angle_beta   90.00
_cell.angle_gamma   90.00
#
_symmetry.space_group_name_H-M   'P 1'
#
loop_
_entity.id
_entity.type
_entity.pdbx_description
1 polymer ?
#
loop_
_entity_poly.entity_id
_entity_poly.type
_entity_poly.pdbx_seq_one_letter_code
_entity_poly.pdbx_strand_id
1 'polypeptide(L)'
;MQKVIKPLKKVKGNCYFTCNMPHALINFIYRSVKKLGLTNSKLIFSRGTVRINNRIVHNAVSSTVLDWDLGISFIVPLKLRYNTFVTIEVADKDYSVRLIELAILIALMAHAHPLQPRKKLIEDAHRVLCLGWKSILK
;
A
#
# COMPACT_ATOMS: atom_id res chain seq x y z
N MET A 1 16.96 9.05 19.88
CA MET A 1 17.10 9.17 18.40
C MET A 1 15.97 10.07 17.89
N GLN A 2 16.26 11.33 17.53
CA GLN A 2 15.26 12.18 16.87
C GLN A 2 14.98 11.61 15.48
N LYS A 3 13.74 11.15 15.23
CA LYS A 3 13.30 10.76 13.89
C LYS A 3 13.25 12.02 13.03
N VAL A 4 14.17 12.13 12.08
CA VAL A 4 14.12 13.18 11.04
C VAL A 4 12.79 13.05 10.29
N ILE A 5 11.93 14.05 10.43
CA ILE A 5 10.63 14.08 9.77
C ILE A 5 10.88 14.35 8.28
N LYS A 6 10.60 13.35 7.43
CA LYS A 6 10.69 13.55 5.98
C LYS A 6 9.59 14.51 5.54
N PRO A 7 9.91 15.58 4.78
CA PRO A 7 8.90 16.54 4.36
C PRO A 7 7.87 15.87 3.45
N LEU A 8 6.59 16.04 3.79
CA LEU A 8 5.44 15.58 3.02
C LEU A 8 5.12 16.63 1.95
N LYS A 9 5.82 16.55 0.82
CA LYS A 9 5.74 17.58 -0.23
C LYS A 9 4.63 17.35 -1.26
N LYS A 10 4.11 16.13 -1.38
CA LYS A 10 3.08 15.77 -2.36
C LYS A 10 1.79 15.38 -1.63
N VAL A 11 0.66 15.94 -2.04
CA VAL A 11 -0.65 15.69 -1.43
C VAL A 11 -1.68 15.39 -2.51
N LYS A 12 -2.56 14.42 -2.26
CA LYS A 12 -3.71 14.12 -3.11
C LYS A 12 -4.89 13.65 -2.26
N GLY A 13 -5.89 14.53 -2.07
CA GLY A 13 -6.99 14.30 -1.13
C GLY A 13 -6.46 14.10 0.29
N ASN A 14 -6.89 13.02 0.96
CA ASN A 14 -6.41 12.67 2.31
C ASN A 14 -5.07 11.91 2.32
N CYS A 15 -4.42 11.73 1.17
CA CYS A 15 -3.13 11.03 1.04
C CYS A 15 -1.96 12.01 0.95
N TYR A 16 -0.94 11.79 1.79
CA TYR A 16 0.28 12.60 1.88
C TYR A 16 1.48 11.72 1.52
N PHE A 17 2.43 12.26 0.75
CA PHE A 17 3.54 11.49 0.21
C PHE A 17 4.87 12.24 0.38
N THR A 18 5.92 11.48 0.69
CA THR A 18 7.30 11.98 0.58
C THR A 18 7.66 12.30 -0.88
N CYS A 19 8.56 13.26 -1.09
CA CYS A 19 8.89 13.83 -2.41
C CYS A 19 9.24 12.83 -3.51
N ASN A 20 9.85 11.69 -3.17
CA ASN A 20 10.41 10.76 -4.15
C ASN A 20 9.40 9.75 -4.73
N MET A 21 8.10 9.86 -4.40
CA MET A 21 7.11 8.96 -4.99
C MET A 21 6.73 9.35 -6.43
N PRO A 22 6.74 8.40 -7.37
CA PRO A 22 6.27 8.61 -8.74
C PRO A 22 4.78 8.96 -8.80
N HIS A 23 4.40 9.81 -9.75
CA HIS A 23 2.99 10.23 -9.95
C HIS A 23 2.05 9.06 -10.26
N ALA A 24 2.50 8.08 -11.05
CA ALA A 24 1.72 6.87 -11.33
C ALA A 24 1.36 6.11 -10.05
N LEU A 25 2.31 5.95 -9.14
CA LEU A 25 2.07 5.27 -7.86
C LEU A 25 1.16 6.07 -6.95
N ILE A 26 1.33 7.39 -6.88
CA ILE A 26 0.43 8.30 -6.14
C ILE A 26 -1.01 8.16 -6.64
N ASN A 27 -1.20 8.11 -7.96
CA ASN A 27 -2.51 7.95 -8.58
C ASN A 27 -3.13 6.58 -8.27
N PHE A 28 -2.33 5.51 -8.32
CA PHE A 28 -2.76 4.17 -7.92
C PHE A 28 -3.23 4.17 -6.47
N ILE A 29 -2.38 4.63 -5.54
CA ILE A 29 -2.69 4.67 -4.10
C ILE A 29 -3.98 5.45 -3.83
N TYR A 30 -4.09 6.66 -4.38
CA TYR A 30 -5.27 7.50 -4.17
C TYR A 30 -6.56 6.84 -4.67
N ARG A 31 -6.53 6.20 -5.84
CA ARG A 31 -7.69 5.46 -6.38
C ARG A 31 -8.06 4.27 -5.48
N SER A 32 -7.07 3.53 -5.00
CA SER A 32 -7.28 2.40 -4.09
C SER A 32 -7.87 2.85 -2.76
N VAL A 33 -7.37 3.93 -2.19
CA VAL A 33 -7.90 4.56 -0.97
C VAL A 33 -9.36 4.95 -1.13
N LYS A 34 -9.71 5.60 -2.25
CA LYS A 34 -11.10 5.96 -2.56
C LYS A 34 -12.00 4.73 -2.72
N LYS A 35 -11.52 3.68 -3.38
CA LYS A 35 -12.29 2.43 -3.58
C LYS A 35 -12.51 1.65 -2.28
N LEU A 36 -11.57 1.72 -1.35
CA LEU A 36 -11.66 1.09 -0.04
C LEU A 36 -12.37 1.94 1.02
N GLY A 37 -12.88 3.14 0.67
CA GLY A 37 -13.57 4.02 1.60
C GLY A 37 -12.68 4.62 2.70
N LEU A 38 -11.36 4.58 2.54
CA LEU A 38 -10.38 5.05 3.53
C LEU A 38 -10.20 6.57 3.49
N THR A 39 -11.29 7.35 3.53
CA THR A 39 -11.27 8.81 3.30
C THR A 39 -11.30 9.66 4.57
N ASN A 40 -11.64 9.05 5.71
CA ASN A 40 -11.90 9.78 6.95
C ASN A 40 -10.64 10.06 7.77
N SER A 41 -9.50 9.53 7.36
CA SER A 41 -8.22 9.66 8.07
C SER A 41 -7.13 10.14 7.13
N LYS A 42 -6.15 10.88 7.65
CA LYS A 42 -4.94 11.23 6.89
C LYS A 42 -4.11 9.97 6.67
N LEU A 43 -3.71 9.69 5.43
CA LEU A 43 -2.88 8.54 5.09
C LEU A 43 -1.52 9.05 4.61
N ILE A 44 -0.47 8.72 5.35
CA ILE A 44 0.90 9.20 5.09
C ILE A 44 1.70 8.05 4.49
N PHE A 45 2.15 8.22 3.26
CA PHE A 45 2.97 7.24 2.56
C PHE A 45 4.41 7.75 2.52
N SER A 46 5.34 6.90 2.94
CA SER A 46 6.76 7.21 2.92
C SER A 46 7.59 6.02 2.46
N ARG A 47 8.85 6.28 2.10
CA ARG A 47 9.85 5.26 1.80
C ARG A 47 10.79 5.11 2.98
N GLY A 48 11.02 3.89 3.46
CA GLY A 48 11.88 3.65 4.62
C GLY A 48 12.33 2.21 4.79
N THR A 49 12.97 1.94 5.93
CA THR A 49 13.29 0.58 6.36
C THR A 49 12.04 -0.03 7.00
N VAL A 50 11.63 -1.20 6.52
CA VAL A 50 10.55 -1.99 7.12
C VAL A 50 11.16 -3.16 7.88
N ARG A 51 10.68 -3.40 9.10
CA ARG A 51 11.10 -4.54 9.93
C ARG A 51 9.87 -5.36 10.33
N ILE A 52 10.01 -6.68 10.29
CA ILE A 52 9.05 -7.66 10.83
C ILE A 52 9.85 -8.59 11.74
N ASN A 53 9.42 -8.76 12.99
CA ASN A 53 10.11 -9.60 13.99
C ASN A 53 11.63 -9.30 14.06
N ASN A 54 11.96 -8.01 14.12
CA ASN A 54 13.33 -7.48 14.13
C ASN A 54 14.20 -7.76 12.87
N ARG A 55 13.63 -8.38 11.82
CA ARG A 55 14.30 -8.63 10.54
C ARG A 55 13.91 -7.60 9.50
N ILE A 56 14.86 -7.13 8.70
CA ILE A 56 14.58 -6.17 7.62
C ILE A 56 13.85 -6.91 6.50
N VAL A 57 12.73 -6.36 6.05
CA VAL A 57 11.91 -6.92 4.98
C VAL A 57 11.88 -5.96 3.79
N HIS A 58 11.94 -6.52 2.57
CA HIS A 58 12.02 -5.73 1.34
C HIS A 58 10.74 -5.74 0.51
N ASN A 59 9.81 -6.66 0.78
CA ASN A 59 8.61 -6.86 -0.05
C ASN A 59 7.29 -6.67 0.74
N ALA A 60 7.34 -6.00 1.89
CA ALA A 60 6.18 -5.77 2.74
C ALA A 60 6.06 -4.30 3.11
N VAL A 61 4.84 -3.77 3.12
CA VAL A 61 4.54 -2.43 3.63
C VAL A 61 4.19 -2.53 5.11
N SER A 62 4.78 -1.66 5.92
CA SER A 62 4.40 -1.50 7.32
C SER A 62 3.36 -0.39 7.44
N SER A 63 2.29 -0.64 8.20
CA SER A 63 1.27 0.34 8.55
C SER A 63 1.24 0.56 10.06
N THR A 64 1.11 1.80 10.50
CA THR A 64 1.01 2.15 11.93
C THR A 64 0.07 3.33 12.09
N VAL A 65 -0.92 3.20 12.98
CA VAL A 65 -1.76 4.31 13.42
C VAL A 65 -0.89 5.25 14.24
N LEU A 66 -0.90 6.53 13.90
CA LEU A 66 -0.17 7.56 14.63
C LEU A 66 -1.07 8.12 15.73
N ASP A 67 -0.46 8.42 16.87
CA ASP A 67 -1.14 9.07 18.00
C ASP A 67 -1.65 10.48 17.62
N TRP A 68 -2.50 11.05 18.48
CA TRP A 68 -2.98 12.45 18.36
C TRP A 68 -3.73 12.77 17.06
N ASP A 69 -4.50 11.81 16.53
CA ASP A 69 -5.28 11.97 15.29
C ASP A 69 -4.45 12.39 14.06
N LEU A 70 -3.14 12.11 14.08
CA LEU A 70 -2.23 12.45 12.99
C LEU A 70 -2.49 11.61 11.73
N GLY A 71 -3.16 10.46 11.88
CA GLY A 71 -3.57 9.58 10.80
C GLY A 71 -2.81 8.25 10.80
N ILE A 72 -2.65 7.66 9.62
CA ILE A 72 -2.03 6.33 9.47
C ILE A 72 -0.79 6.46 8.59
N SER A 73 0.35 5.96 9.08
CA SER A 73 1.61 5.92 8.35
C SER A 73 1.81 4.58 7.67
N PHE A 74 2.01 4.60 6.35
CA PHE A 74 2.45 3.49 5.52
C PHE A 74 3.92 3.70 5.11
N ILE A 75 4.78 2.76 5.49
CA ILE A 75 6.20 2.73 5.15
C ILE A 75 6.43 1.65 4.10
N VAL A 76 6.81 2.07 2.88
CA VAL A 76 7.14 1.19 1.77
C VAL A 76 8.67 0.98 1.73
N PRO A 77 9.19 -0.26 1.64
CA PRO A 77 10.62 -0.54 1.73
C PRO A 77 11.45 0.19 0.67
N LEU A 78 12.51 0.91 1.07
CA LEU A 78 13.39 1.64 0.13
C LEU A 78 13.98 0.74 -0.97
N LYS A 79 14.34 -0.50 -0.63
CA LYS A 79 14.93 -1.47 -1.57
C LYS A 79 13.93 -2.06 -2.58
N LEU A 80 12.63 -1.89 -2.37
CA LEU A 80 11.61 -2.35 -3.32
C LEU A 80 11.56 -1.42 -4.53
N ARG A 81 12.15 -1.80 -5.66
CA ARG A 81 12.19 -0.93 -6.84
C ARG A 81 10.79 -0.76 -7.45
N TYR A 82 10.55 0.40 -8.06
CA TYR A 82 9.26 0.72 -8.67
C TYR A 82 8.92 -0.16 -9.88
N ASN A 83 9.94 -0.66 -10.57
CA ASN A 83 9.85 -1.52 -11.75
C ASN A 83 10.09 -3.01 -11.43
N THR A 84 9.98 -3.41 -10.16
CA THR A 84 9.97 -4.83 -9.81
C THR A 84 8.59 -5.41 -10.11
N PHE A 85 8.55 -6.41 -10.99
CA PHE A 85 7.35 -7.15 -11.35
C PHE A 85 7.34 -8.53 -10.71
N VAL A 86 6.15 -9.07 -10.52
CA VAL A 86 5.90 -10.46 -10.09
C VAL A 86 4.81 -11.04 -10.98
N THR A 87 4.94 -12.32 -11.32
CA THR A 87 3.89 -13.08 -12.01
C THR A 87 2.92 -13.64 -10.98
N ILE A 88 1.63 -13.42 -11.19
CA ILE A 88 0.56 -13.95 -10.35
C ILE A 88 -0.43 -14.68 -11.24
N GLU A 89 -0.75 -15.91 -10.85
CA GLU A 89 -1.79 -16.69 -11.49
C GLU A 89 -3.16 -16.36 -10.88
N VAL A 90 -4.13 -15.97 -11.71
CA VAL A 90 -5.52 -15.72 -11.32
C VAL A 90 -6.45 -16.29 -12.38
N ALA A 91 -7.30 -17.24 -11.98
CA ALA A 91 -8.23 -17.95 -12.89
C ALA A 91 -7.48 -18.56 -14.10
N ASP A 92 -6.45 -19.36 -13.79
CA ASP A 92 -5.63 -20.12 -14.75
C ASP A 92 -4.93 -19.25 -15.80
N LYS A 93 -4.69 -17.98 -15.47
CA LYS A 93 -3.99 -17.01 -16.32
C LYS A 93 -2.91 -16.29 -15.54
N ASP A 94 -1.76 -16.15 -16.17
CA ASP A 94 -0.62 -15.40 -15.63
C ASP A 94 -0.73 -13.91 -15.93
N TYR A 95 -0.55 -13.10 -14.89
CA TYR A 95 -0.50 -11.64 -14.98
C TYR A 95 0.81 -11.12 -14.42
N SER A 96 1.43 -10.18 -15.13
CA SER A 96 2.60 -9.45 -14.63
C SER A 96 2.14 -8.18 -13.93
N VAL A 97 2.40 -8.07 -12.62
CA VAL A 97 1.99 -6.91 -11.82
C VAL A 97 3.18 -6.30 -11.09
N ARG A 98 3.11 -4.99 -10.80
CA ARG A 98 4.14 -4.30 -10.02
C ARG A 98 4.06 -4.74 -8.57
N LEU A 99 5.15 -5.30 -8.05
CA LEU A 99 5.24 -5.82 -6.67
C LEU A 99 4.96 -4.73 -5.63
N ILE A 100 5.33 -3.48 -5.91
CA ILE A 100 5.05 -2.35 -5.02
C ILE A 100 3.55 -2.05 -4.91
N GLU A 101 2.82 -2.14 -6.02
CA GLU A 101 1.37 -1.90 -6.03
C GLU A 101 0.66 -3.00 -5.28
N LEU A 102 1.09 -4.25 -5.46
CA LEU A 102 0.61 -5.40 -4.70
C LEU A 102 0.82 -5.21 -3.20
N ALA A 103 2.06 -4.93 -2.77
CA ALA A 103 2.39 -4.80 -1.36
C ALA A 103 1.61 -3.65 -0.69
N ILE A 104 1.41 -2.54 -1.40
CA ILE A 104 0.61 -1.42 -0.88
C ILE A 104 -0.87 -1.76 -0.83
N LEU A 105 -1.42 -2.40 -1.86
CA LEU A 105 -2.84 -2.76 -1.90
C LEU A 105 -3.20 -3.73 -0.78
N ILE A 106 -2.37 -4.75 -0.53
CA ILE A 106 -2.55 -5.67 0.60
C ILE A 106 -2.57 -4.92 1.93
N ALA A 107 -1.68 -3.94 2.13
CA ALA A 107 -1.64 -3.15 3.36
C ALA A 107 -2.87 -2.24 3.52
N LEU A 108 -3.35 -1.63 2.43
CA LEU A 108 -4.57 -0.83 2.43
C LEU A 108 -5.80 -1.69 2.72
N MET A 109 -5.91 -2.86 2.09
CA MET A 109 -7.01 -3.80 2.33
C MET A 109 -7.00 -4.33 3.76
N ALA A 110 -5.84 -4.67 4.30
CA ALA A 110 -5.71 -5.08 5.70
C ALA A 110 -6.13 -3.99 6.68
N HIS A 111 -5.89 -2.73 6.34
CA HIS A 111 -6.36 -1.61 7.14
C HIS A 111 -7.87 -1.36 6.99
N ALA A 112 -8.42 -1.45 5.77
CA ALA A 112 -9.85 -1.26 5.51
C ALA A 112 -10.72 -2.39 6.07
N HIS A 113 -10.18 -3.61 6.14
CA HIS A 113 -10.92 -4.81 6.52
C HIS A 113 -10.12 -5.64 7.55
N PRO A 114 -9.87 -5.10 8.77
CA PRO A 114 -8.99 -5.73 9.75
C PRO A 114 -9.50 -7.08 10.26
N LEU A 115 -10.82 -7.33 10.16
CA LEU A 115 -11.45 -8.59 10.56
C LEU A 115 -11.34 -9.70 9.50
N GLN A 116 -10.93 -9.37 8.27
CA GLN A 116 -10.82 -10.37 7.21
C GLN A 116 -9.49 -11.15 7.32
N PRO A 117 -9.50 -12.46 7.01
CA PRO A 117 -8.28 -13.25 7.01
C PRO A 117 -7.26 -12.71 6.00
N ARG A 118 -5.98 -12.66 6.41
CA ARG A 118 -4.88 -12.20 5.55
C ARG A 118 -4.84 -12.89 4.19
N LYS A 119 -5.12 -14.20 4.13
CA LYS A 119 -5.17 -14.97 2.89
C LYS A 119 -6.19 -14.38 1.90
N LYS A 120 -7.40 -14.08 2.38
CA LYS A 120 -8.46 -13.49 1.57
C LYS A 120 -8.07 -12.10 1.05
N LEU A 121 -7.46 -11.27 1.89
CA LEU A 121 -6.98 -9.94 1.48
C LEU A 121 -5.90 -10.01 0.39
N ILE A 122 -5.04 -11.02 0.43
CA ILE A 122 -4.03 -11.27 -0.62
C ILE A 122 -4.71 -11.70 -1.91
N GLU A 123 -5.64 -12.65 -1.85
CA GLU A 123 -6.42 -13.11 -3.01
C GLU A 123 -7.22 -11.96 -3.65
N ASP A 124 -7.85 -11.11 -2.84
CA ASP A 124 -8.61 -9.95 -3.32
C ASP A 124 -7.68 -8.90 -3.94
N ALA A 125 -6.49 -8.67 -3.37
CA ALA A 125 -5.49 -7.81 -3.98
C ALA A 125 -5.01 -8.34 -5.35
N HIS A 126 -4.79 -9.65 -5.47
CA HIS A 126 -4.44 -10.29 -6.74
C HIS A 126 -5.55 -10.06 -7.78
N ARG A 127 -6.80 -10.35 -7.42
CA ARG A 127 -7.95 -10.15 -8.30
C ARG A 127 -8.11 -8.70 -8.73
N VAL A 128 -7.99 -7.74 -7.81
CA VAL A 128 -8.09 -6.31 -8.14
C VAL A 128 -7.00 -5.86 -9.10
N LEU A 129 -5.76 -6.33 -8.95
CA LEU A 129 -4.67 -5.97 -9.85
C LEU A 129 -4.79 -6.61 -11.24
N CYS A 130 -5.32 -7.83 -11.32
CA CYS A 130 -5.40 -8.59 -12.57
C CYS A 130 -6.71 -8.35 -13.34
N LEU A 131 -7.83 -8.27 -12.63
CA LEU A 131 -9.19 -8.23 -13.18
C LEU A 131 -9.93 -6.91 -12.87
N GLY A 132 -9.34 -6.04 -12.05
CA GLY A 132 -9.91 -4.75 -11.67
C GLY A 132 -10.91 -4.82 -10.50
N TRP A 133 -11.30 -3.66 -9.96
CA TRP A 133 -12.10 -3.56 -8.73
C TRP A 133 -13.45 -4.27 -8.75
N LYS A 134 -14.05 -4.48 -9.92
CA LYS A 134 -15.34 -5.21 -10.04
C LYS A 134 -15.22 -6.68 -9.62
N SER A 135 -14.02 -7.25 -9.63
CA SER A 135 -13.80 -8.66 -9.30
C SER A 135 -14.06 -9.00 -7.82
N ILE A 136 -14.11 -8.00 -6.94
CA ILE A 136 -14.32 -8.18 -5.50
C ILE A 136 -15.63 -7.55 -5.01
N LEU A 137 -16.36 -6.86 -5.88
CA LEU A 137 -17.68 -6.32 -5.60
C LEU A 137 -18.70 -7.41 -5.95
N LYS A 138 -19.10 -8.20 -4.96
CA LYS A 138 -20.26 -9.09 -5.05
C LYS A 138 -21.50 -8.38 -4.53
#